data_AF-A0AA96XIX2-F1
#
_entry.id   AF-A0AA96XIX2-F1
#
_cell.length_a   1.000
_cell.length_b   1.000
_cell.length_c   1.000
_cell.angle_alpha   90.00
_cell.angle_beta   90.00
_cell.angle_gamma   90.00
#
_symmetry.space_group_name_H-M   'P 1'
#
loop_
_entity.id
_entity.type
_entity.pdbx_description
1 polymer ?
#
loop_
_entity_poly.entity_id
_entity_poly.type
_entity_poly.pdbx_seq_one_letter_code
_entity_poly.pdbx_strand_id
1 'polypeptide(L)'
;MLHLTPRRTLDLEAPAAPGRPSHVTASSGLVRSGDWLYTVADEPLHLAAFSLSKASPGHGVVLVANHQPDASVSLKSSQPDLEVPCLLVPQGSAPHGSLLMLPSGTSSGRQRGALVALGADGTLAGDARPVDVTALYTQLSREFGPLRIAGAAMSGGLMRLLQRGSGEPGTDALVDLDAERVLRGLEAGALGPDVVRMTRRWELGQAGGMRLSFTAASPLPGGRMVFTATAGSTGPTAAVGGSVVGVLAPDGSPQFLDALEGHVTVTGVDARVEQGRVRLLLAALSGDGAGPANLLEATLDVPA
;
A
#
# COMPACT_ATOMS: atom_id res chain seq x y z
N MET A 1 -2.46 -22.94 5.84
CA MET A 1 -2.30 -22.48 4.45
C MET A 1 -3.65 -22.00 3.95
N LEU A 2 -3.71 -20.76 3.47
CA LEU A 2 -4.93 -20.07 3.08
C LEU A 2 -5.23 -20.30 1.60
N HIS A 3 -6.44 -20.81 1.32
CA HIS A 3 -6.93 -20.99 -0.04
C HIS A 3 -7.24 -19.63 -0.70
N LEU A 4 -6.88 -19.51 -1.97
CA LEU A 4 -7.09 -18.29 -2.76
C LEU A 4 -8.10 -18.55 -3.87
N THR A 5 -9.10 -17.67 -3.99
CA THR A 5 -10.05 -17.70 -5.11
C THR A 5 -9.85 -16.48 -6.00
N PRO A 6 -9.74 -16.62 -7.33
CA PRO A 6 -9.64 -15.47 -8.22
C PRO A 6 -10.95 -14.67 -8.21
N ARG A 7 -10.86 -13.35 -8.04
CA ARG A 7 -12.03 -12.45 -8.08
C ARG A 7 -12.15 -11.75 -9.42
N ARG A 8 -11.05 -11.13 -9.88
CA ARG A 8 -10.98 -10.46 -11.18
C ARG A 8 -9.54 -10.20 -11.59
N THR A 9 -9.35 -9.99 -12.88
CA THR A 9 -8.16 -9.33 -13.41
C THR A 9 -8.28 -7.82 -13.23
N LEU A 10 -7.16 -7.14 -13.00
CA LEU A 10 -7.09 -5.67 -12.84
C LEU A 10 -6.89 -4.98 -14.20
N ASP A 11 -7.86 -5.20 -15.11
CA ASP A 11 -7.88 -4.61 -16.45
C ASP A 11 -8.35 -3.15 -16.42
N LEU A 12 -7.78 -2.33 -17.30
CA LEU A 12 -8.13 -0.92 -17.50
C LEU A 12 -8.96 -0.74 -18.76
N GLU A 13 -9.86 0.23 -18.75
CA GLU A 13 -10.70 0.60 -19.90
C GLU A 13 -9.87 0.98 -21.13
N ALA A 14 -8.69 1.58 -20.91
CA ALA A 14 -7.74 1.93 -21.94
C ALA A 14 -6.29 1.88 -21.40
N PRO A 15 -5.29 1.73 -22.28
CA PRO A 15 -3.90 1.91 -21.90
C PRO A 15 -3.62 3.30 -21.31
N ALA A 16 -2.73 3.34 -20.33
CA ALA A 16 -2.28 4.59 -19.71
C ALA A 16 -1.53 5.53 -20.69
N ALA A 17 -0.89 4.95 -21.71
CA ALA A 17 -0.19 5.67 -22.78
C ALA A 17 -0.05 4.77 -24.03
N PRO A 18 0.22 5.32 -25.22
CA PRO A 18 0.51 4.52 -26.41
C PRO A 18 1.61 3.49 -26.17
N GLY A 19 1.36 2.23 -26.55
CA GLY A 19 2.30 1.12 -26.37
C GLY A 19 2.36 0.52 -24.96
N ARG A 20 1.55 1.00 -24.02
CA ARG A 20 1.35 0.36 -22.70
C ARG A 20 0.19 -0.64 -22.74
N PRO A 21 0.16 -1.62 -21.83
CA PRO A 21 -0.99 -2.51 -21.69
C PRO A 21 -2.22 -1.76 -21.12
N SER A 22 -3.40 -2.30 -21.40
CA SER A 22 -4.67 -1.89 -20.79
C SER A 22 -4.97 -2.68 -19.51
N HIS A 23 -3.97 -2.85 -18.66
CA HIS A 23 -4.08 -3.54 -17.37
C HIS A 23 -3.01 -3.03 -16.42
N VAL A 24 -3.22 -3.21 -15.12
CA VAL A 24 -2.22 -2.91 -14.08
C VAL A 24 -1.13 -3.99 -14.11
N THR A 25 0.13 -3.62 -14.33
CA THR A 25 1.26 -4.57 -14.33
C THR A 25 2.00 -4.56 -12.99
N ALA A 26 2.16 -3.39 -12.38
CA ALA A 26 2.61 -3.25 -11.01
C ALA A 26 1.44 -2.76 -10.15
N SER A 27 1.02 -3.57 -9.20
CA SER A 27 0.17 -3.12 -8.10
C SER A 27 1.02 -3.05 -6.84
N SER A 28 0.96 -1.94 -6.12
CA SER A 28 1.48 -1.80 -4.76
C SER A 28 0.40 -1.17 -3.88
N GLY A 29 0.09 -1.84 -2.77
CA GLY A 29 -1.03 -1.49 -1.92
C GLY A 29 -2.41 -1.71 -2.54
N LEU A 30 -3.40 -1.72 -1.65
CA LEU A 30 -4.81 -1.88 -2.00
C LEU A 30 -5.62 -1.21 -0.90
N VAL A 31 -6.58 -0.37 -1.29
CA VAL A 31 -7.51 0.23 -0.32
C VAL A 31 -8.92 0.23 -0.88
N ARG A 32 -9.90 0.05 0.00
CA ARG A 32 -11.31 0.00 -0.36
C ARG A 32 -12.12 1.07 0.36
N SER A 33 -12.76 1.96 -0.40
CA SER A 33 -13.73 2.94 0.10
C SER A 33 -15.08 2.70 -0.56
N GLY A 34 -16.10 2.34 0.24
CA GLY A 34 -17.41 1.96 -0.30
C GLY A 34 -17.33 0.79 -1.29
N ASP A 35 -17.84 1.01 -2.50
CA ASP A 35 -17.78 0.08 -3.64
C ASP A 35 -16.47 0.19 -4.44
N TRP A 36 -15.63 1.19 -4.15
CA TRP A 36 -14.43 1.47 -4.90
C TRP A 36 -13.19 0.85 -4.28
N LEU A 37 -12.39 0.24 -5.14
CA LEU A 37 -11.09 -0.33 -4.85
C LEU A 37 -10.04 0.50 -5.58
N TYR A 38 -9.04 0.98 -4.86
CA TYR A 38 -7.91 1.71 -5.39
C TYR A 38 -6.62 0.93 -5.17
N THR A 39 -5.81 0.84 -6.22
CA THR A 39 -4.46 0.26 -6.17
C THR A 39 -3.52 1.17 -6.96
N VAL A 40 -2.22 1.12 -6.63
CA VAL A 40 -1.20 1.83 -7.41
C VAL A 40 -1.14 1.26 -8.82
N ALA A 41 -0.92 2.14 -9.78
CA ALA A 41 -0.81 1.79 -11.18
C ALA A 41 0.50 2.30 -11.79
N ASP A 42 0.89 1.73 -12.93
CA ASP A 42 2.09 2.12 -13.66
C ASP A 42 1.99 3.52 -14.28
N GLU A 43 3.15 4.15 -14.47
CA GLU A 43 3.25 5.45 -15.13
C GLU A 43 2.57 5.48 -16.51
N PRO A 44 1.91 6.60 -16.87
CA PRO A 44 1.79 7.88 -16.14
C PRO A 44 0.70 7.93 -15.06
N LEU A 45 0.00 6.82 -14.81
CA LEU A 45 -1.01 6.77 -13.75
C LEU A 45 -0.35 6.75 -12.39
N HIS A 46 -1.12 7.15 -11.38
CA HIS A 46 -0.74 7.00 -9.98
C HIS A 46 -1.61 5.92 -9.31
N LEU A 47 -2.89 5.85 -9.70
CA LEU A 47 -3.84 4.88 -9.20
C LEU A 47 -4.65 4.27 -10.35
N ALA A 48 -5.19 3.08 -10.10
CA ALA A 48 -6.29 2.50 -10.84
C ALA A 48 -7.48 2.29 -9.90
N ALA A 49 -8.67 2.67 -10.36
CA ALA A 49 -9.91 2.60 -9.61
C ALA A 49 -10.86 1.55 -10.21
N PHE A 50 -11.39 0.68 -9.38
CA PHE A 50 -12.27 -0.41 -9.77
C PHE A 50 -13.53 -0.40 -8.92
N SER A 51 -14.69 -0.61 -9.55
CA SER A 51 -15.92 -0.94 -8.82
C SER A 51 -15.91 -2.43 -8.45
N LEU A 52 -16.32 -2.74 -7.23
CA LEU A 52 -16.44 -4.11 -6.74
C LEU A 52 -17.76 -4.76 -7.13
N SER A 53 -18.81 -3.96 -7.31
CA SER A 53 -20.13 -4.40 -7.78
C SER A 53 -20.20 -4.62 -9.29
N LYS A 54 -19.34 -3.97 -10.08
CA LYS A 54 -19.31 -4.06 -11.54
C LYS A 54 -18.12 -4.88 -12.04
N ALA A 55 -18.39 -5.73 -13.04
CA ALA A 55 -17.35 -6.48 -13.74
C ALA A 55 -16.61 -5.66 -14.81
N SER A 56 -16.98 -4.39 -15.04
CA SER A 56 -16.32 -3.52 -16.01
C SER A 56 -14.84 -3.31 -15.64
N PRO A 57 -13.97 -3.08 -16.64
CA PRO A 57 -12.59 -2.64 -16.40
C PRO A 57 -12.55 -1.40 -15.48
N GLY A 58 -11.42 -1.22 -14.80
CA GLY A 58 -11.15 -0.03 -14.02
C GLY A 58 -10.68 1.13 -14.89
N HIS A 59 -10.52 2.31 -14.29
CA HIS A 59 -9.96 3.47 -14.98
C HIS A 59 -8.73 3.98 -14.23
N GLY A 60 -7.83 4.59 -15.00
CA GLY A 60 -6.63 5.23 -14.47
C GLY A 60 -6.92 6.58 -13.84
N VAL A 61 -6.19 6.92 -12.78
CA VAL A 61 -6.24 8.21 -12.11
C VAL A 61 -4.84 8.81 -12.03
N VAL A 62 -4.73 10.07 -12.42
CA VAL A 62 -3.52 10.89 -12.28
C VAL A 62 -3.74 11.84 -11.11
N LEU A 63 -2.96 11.69 -10.04
CA LEU A 63 -3.08 12.53 -8.85
C LEU A 63 -2.26 13.82 -8.97
N VAL A 64 -1.09 13.76 -9.62
CA VAL A 64 -0.22 14.92 -9.81
C VAL A 64 0.10 15.03 -11.30
N ALA A 65 -0.21 16.19 -11.89
CA ALA A 65 0.19 16.47 -13.26
C ALA A 65 1.70 16.65 -13.34
N ASN A 66 2.40 15.75 -14.04
CA ASN A 66 3.81 15.92 -14.35
C ASN A 66 3.97 17.05 -15.39
N HIS A 67 4.01 18.32 -14.97
CA HIS A 67 4.36 19.43 -15.86
C HIS A 67 5.80 19.89 -15.63
N GLN A 68 6.67 19.58 -16.60
CA GLN A 68 7.86 20.38 -16.88
C GLN A 68 7.92 20.62 -18.39
N PRO A 69 7.81 21.87 -18.88
CA PRO A 69 7.71 22.14 -20.33
C PRO A 69 8.98 21.91 -21.15
N ASP A 70 10.17 21.74 -20.54
CA ASP A 70 11.42 21.98 -21.29
C ASP A 70 12.66 21.22 -20.79
N ALA A 71 12.53 19.97 -20.32
CA ALA A 71 13.71 19.23 -19.89
C ALA A 71 13.73 17.79 -20.41
N SER A 72 14.71 17.50 -21.27
CA SER A 72 15.16 16.17 -21.62
C SER A 72 15.88 15.55 -20.41
N VAL A 73 15.10 15.11 -19.43
CA VAL A 73 15.59 14.34 -18.28
C VAL A 73 14.95 12.96 -18.36
N SER A 74 15.78 11.92 -18.22
CA SER A 74 15.38 10.52 -18.01
C SER A 74 14.03 10.42 -17.30
N LEU A 75 13.01 9.88 -17.98
CA LEU A 75 11.61 9.78 -17.55
C LEU A 75 11.43 9.08 -16.19
N LYS A 76 12.46 8.37 -15.70
CA LYS A 76 12.51 7.78 -14.37
C LYS A 76 12.93 8.73 -13.25
N SER A 77 13.19 10.00 -13.48
CA SER A 77 13.82 10.89 -12.48
C SER A 77 12.89 11.93 -11.82
N SER A 78 11.71 12.22 -12.37
CA SER A 78 10.87 13.35 -11.92
C SER A 78 9.51 13.03 -11.27
N GLN A 79 9.01 11.78 -11.31
CA GLN A 79 7.67 11.44 -10.76
C GLN A 79 7.72 11.13 -9.25
N PRO A 80 6.74 11.55 -8.43
CA PRO A 80 6.64 11.12 -7.03
C PRO A 80 6.45 9.59 -6.90
N ASP A 81 7.13 9.01 -5.93
CA ASP A 81 7.25 7.56 -5.66
C ASP A 81 6.02 6.99 -4.93
N LEU A 82 4.81 7.40 -5.34
CA LEU A 82 3.54 7.12 -4.64
C LEU A 82 3.16 5.63 -4.73
N GLU A 83 3.60 4.84 -3.76
CA GLU A 83 3.39 3.38 -3.74
C GLU A 83 2.51 2.89 -2.58
N VAL A 84 2.22 3.74 -1.59
CA VAL A 84 1.61 3.30 -0.33
C VAL A 84 0.29 4.03 -0.08
N PRO A 85 -0.86 3.45 -0.48
CA PRO A 85 -2.16 4.00 -0.18
C PRO A 85 -2.55 3.77 1.29
N CYS A 86 -3.20 4.76 1.90
CA CYS A 86 -3.75 4.69 3.25
C CYS A 86 -5.08 5.45 3.33
N LEU A 87 -6.13 4.79 3.81
CA LEU A 87 -7.41 5.45 4.06
C LEU A 87 -7.39 6.16 5.41
N LEU A 88 -7.79 7.42 5.38
CA LEU A 88 -7.95 8.27 6.55
C LEU A 88 -9.43 8.35 6.93
N VAL A 89 -9.68 8.37 8.22
CA VAL A 89 -11.02 8.58 8.78
C VAL A 89 -11.55 9.98 8.44
N PRO A 90 -12.88 10.19 8.44
CA PRO A 90 -13.48 11.52 8.31
C PRO A 90 -12.89 12.55 9.28
N GLN A 91 -12.50 13.70 8.76
CA GLN A 91 -11.93 14.79 9.55
C GLN A 91 -12.05 16.13 8.82
N GLY A 92 -12.28 17.22 9.58
CA GLY A 92 -12.17 18.58 9.08
C GLY A 92 -13.05 18.83 7.85
N SER A 93 -12.44 19.27 6.75
CA SER A 93 -13.12 19.53 5.48
C SER A 93 -13.40 18.28 4.63
N ALA A 94 -13.02 17.08 5.09
CA ALA A 94 -13.21 15.81 4.39
C ALA A 94 -14.19 14.89 5.18
N PRO A 95 -15.51 15.15 5.09
CA PRO A 95 -16.53 14.46 5.91
C PRO A 95 -16.69 12.96 5.58
N HIS A 96 -16.13 12.50 4.46
CA HIS A 96 -16.14 11.09 4.07
C HIS A 96 -14.75 10.45 4.13
N GLY A 97 -13.79 11.13 4.77
CA GLY A 97 -12.40 10.70 4.83
C GLY A 97 -11.60 11.12 3.61
N SER A 98 -10.37 10.67 3.54
CA SER A 98 -9.44 10.97 2.44
C SER A 98 -8.57 9.74 2.14
N LEU A 99 -8.04 9.69 0.92
CA LEU A 99 -6.98 8.77 0.55
C LEU A 99 -5.63 9.51 0.59
N LEU A 100 -4.73 9.02 1.44
CA LEU A 100 -3.34 9.44 1.46
C LEU A 100 -2.49 8.45 0.66
N MET A 101 -1.77 8.97 -0.33
CA MET A 101 -0.71 8.26 -1.03
C MET A 101 0.63 8.71 -0.46
N LEU A 102 1.36 7.77 0.14
CA LEU A 102 2.72 8.00 0.63
C LEU A 102 3.75 7.50 -0.38
N PRO A 103 4.91 8.18 -0.47
CA PRO A 103 6.02 7.67 -1.24
C PRO A 103 6.66 6.44 -0.58
N SER A 104 7.23 5.50 -1.35
CA SER A 104 7.96 4.35 -0.75
C SER A 104 9.22 4.80 0.00
N GLY A 105 9.83 5.91 -0.42
CA GLY A 105 11.02 6.48 0.22
C GLY A 105 12.34 5.91 -0.30
N THR A 106 12.29 5.09 -1.35
CA THR A 106 13.48 4.53 -2.02
C THR A 106 14.29 5.60 -2.76
N SER A 107 13.66 6.71 -3.13
CA SER A 107 14.28 7.84 -3.84
C SER A 107 14.30 9.09 -2.97
N SER A 108 15.49 9.55 -2.57
CA SER A 108 15.67 10.72 -1.69
C SER A 108 15.08 12.03 -2.24
N GLY A 109 14.92 12.15 -3.56
CA GLY A 109 14.29 13.31 -4.21
C GLY A 109 12.77 13.27 -4.30
N ARG A 110 12.09 12.23 -3.81
CA ARG A 110 10.66 11.95 -4.06
C ARG A 110 9.85 11.82 -2.77
N GLN A 111 10.01 12.75 -1.85
CA GLN A 111 9.40 12.71 -0.51
C GLN A 111 8.11 13.54 -0.42
N ARG A 112 7.33 13.59 -1.51
CA ARG A 112 6.01 14.22 -1.54
C ARG A 112 4.93 13.16 -1.72
N GLY A 113 4.07 13.04 -0.72
CA GLY A 113 2.81 12.30 -0.80
C GLY A 113 1.71 13.12 -1.49
N ALA A 114 0.56 12.50 -1.69
CA ALA A 114 -0.64 13.14 -2.21
C ALA A 114 -1.85 12.79 -1.34
N LEU A 115 -2.69 13.78 -1.03
CA LEU A 115 -3.88 13.63 -0.22
C LEU A 115 -5.10 14.08 -1.02
N VAL A 116 -6.04 13.17 -1.25
CA VAL A 116 -7.26 13.45 -2.02
C VAL A 116 -8.48 13.11 -1.16
N ALA A 117 -9.48 13.99 -1.15
CA ALA A 117 -10.70 13.75 -0.37
C ALA A 117 -11.52 12.62 -1.01
N LEU A 118 -12.36 11.99 -0.20
CA LEU A 118 -13.32 10.99 -0.67
C LEU A 118 -14.73 11.59 -0.74
N GLY A 119 -15.50 11.15 -1.73
CA GLY A 119 -16.93 11.39 -1.84
C GLY A 119 -17.74 10.43 -0.95
N ALA A 120 -19.03 10.71 -0.80
CA ALA A 120 -19.95 9.90 0.01
C ALA A 120 -20.07 8.45 -0.47
N ASP A 121 -19.88 8.21 -1.75
CA ASP A 121 -19.91 6.89 -2.39
C ASP A 121 -18.54 6.18 -2.40
N GLY A 122 -17.52 6.83 -1.84
CA GLY A 122 -16.14 6.35 -1.81
C GLY A 122 -15.29 6.72 -3.01
N THR A 123 -15.83 7.51 -3.96
CA THR A 123 -15.06 8.05 -5.09
C THR A 123 -14.00 9.06 -4.64
N LEU A 124 -12.99 9.32 -5.47
CA LEU A 124 -12.06 10.43 -5.23
C LEU A 124 -12.77 11.76 -5.55
N ALA A 125 -12.62 12.75 -4.68
CA ALA A 125 -13.28 14.04 -4.76
C ALA A 125 -12.28 15.20 -4.68
N GLY A 126 -12.32 16.09 -5.66
CA GLY A 126 -11.45 17.27 -5.73
C GLY A 126 -10.01 16.98 -6.15
N ASP A 127 -9.18 18.01 -6.08
CA ASP A 127 -7.77 17.93 -6.46
C ASP A 127 -6.91 17.29 -5.35
N ALA A 128 -5.89 16.53 -5.76
CA ALA A 128 -4.92 15.99 -4.81
C ALA A 128 -4.01 17.11 -4.28
N ARG A 129 -3.89 17.19 -2.95
CA ARG A 129 -2.98 18.12 -2.27
C ARG A 129 -1.64 17.44 -1.97
N PRO A 130 -0.50 18.09 -2.26
CA PRO A 130 0.80 17.53 -1.89
C PRO A 130 0.96 17.50 -0.36
N VAL A 131 1.65 16.47 0.14
CA VAL A 131 2.05 16.34 1.55
C VAL A 131 3.56 16.14 1.61
N ASP A 132 4.27 17.03 2.28
CA ASP A 132 5.71 16.87 2.49
C ASP A 132 5.99 15.85 3.60
N VAL A 133 6.70 14.77 3.29
CA VAL A 133 7.12 13.75 4.27
C VAL A 133 8.63 13.70 4.48
N THR A 134 9.36 14.68 3.94
CA THR A 134 10.83 14.75 3.97
C THR A 134 11.39 14.64 5.38
N ALA A 135 10.83 15.40 6.33
CA ALA A 135 11.32 15.44 7.70
C ALA A 135 11.09 14.11 8.44
N LEU A 136 9.89 13.52 8.32
CA LEU A 136 9.59 12.19 8.85
C LEU A 136 10.55 11.14 8.25
N TYR A 137 10.69 11.11 6.93
CA TYR A 137 11.51 10.09 6.25
C TYR A 137 13.01 10.26 6.54
N THR A 138 13.47 11.49 6.76
CA THR A 138 14.84 11.75 7.20
C THR A 138 15.11 11.19 8.60
N GLN A 139 14.12 11.25 9.50
CA GLN A 139 14.27 10.60 10.81
C GLN A 139 14.28 9.08 10.68
N LEU A 140 13.31 8.50 9.98
CA LEU A 140 13.20 7.05 9.85
C LEU A 140 14.43 6.45 9.12
N SER A 141 14.99 7.16 8.13
CA SER A 141 16.19 6.69 7.42
C SER A 141 17.45 6.70 8.28
N ARG A 142 17.55 7.58 9.28
CA ARG A 142 18.65 7.53 10.28
C ARG A 142 18.58 6.28 11.15
N GLU A 143 17.38 5.73 11.36
CA GLU A 143 17.17 4.56 12.21
C GLU A 143 17.27 3.23 11.45
N PHE A 144 16.72 3.17 10.23
CA PHE A 144 16.60 1.95 9.43
C PHE A 144 17.55 1.89 8.23
N GLY A 145 18.24 2.99 7.90
CA GLY A 145 18.99 3.11 6.67
C GLY A 145 18.08 3.41 5.47
N PRO A 146 18.33 2.81 4.29
CA PRO A 146 17.47 2.99 3.12
C PRO A 146 16.00 2.66 3.42
N LEU A 147 15.11 3.61 3.13
CA LEU A 147 13.67 3.43 3.35
C LEU A 147 12.98 2.76 2.18
N ARG A 148 11.98 1.95 2.52
CA ARG A 148 11.05 1.32 1.60
C ARG A 148 9.76 1.03 2.35
N ILE A 149 8.97 2.06 2.60
CA ILE A 149 7.63 1.91 3.15
C ILE A 149 6.81 1.10 2.15
N ALA A 150 6.23 0.00 2.62
CA ALA A 150 5.47 -0.95 1.79
C ALA A 150 3.99 -1.03 2.18
N GLY A 151 3.61 -0.52 3.34
CA GLY A 151 2.22 -0.53 3.78
C GLY A 151 1.93 0.57 4.79
N ALA A 152 0.70 1.03 4.81
CA ALA A 152 0.22 1.98 5.80
C ALA A 152 -1.25 1.72 6.18
N ALA A 153 -1.59 1.79 7.46
CA ALA A 153 -2.97 1.64 7.93
C ALA A 153 -3.28 2.51 9.16
N MET A 154 -4.46 3.11 9.18
CA MET A 154 -5.00 3.77 10.37
C MET A 154 -5.64 2.74 11.29
N SER A 155 -5.09 2.51 12.49
CA SER A 155 -5.60 1.52 13.43
C SER A 155 -5.39 1.92 14.88
N GLY A 156 -6.45 1.89 15.69
CA GLY A 156 -6.35 2.03 17.15
C GLY A 156 -5.76 3.36 17.64
N GLY A 157 -6.04 4.47 16.95
CA GLY A 157 -5.45 5.79 17.26
C GLY A 157 -4.00 5.94 16.80
N LEU A 158 -3.53 5.06 15.93
CA LEU A 158 -2.21 5.11 15.31
C LEU A 158 -2.35 5.12 13.78
N MET A 159 -1.39 5.74 13.11
CA MET A 159 -1.06 5.37 11.73
C MET A 159 0.15 4.45 11.78
N ARG A 160 0.01 3.24 11.26
CA ARG A 160 1.08 2.24 11.23
C ARG A 160 1.73 2.24 9.86
N LEU A 161 3.06 2.39 9.81
CA LEU A 161 3.84 2.16 8.60
C LEU A 161 4.58 0.84 8.70
N LEU A 162 4.63 0.11 7.59
CA LEU A 162 5.46 -1.07 7.40
C LEU A 162 6.69 -0.69 6.57
N GLN A 163 7.85 -0.68 7.20
CA GLN A 163 9.13 -0.56 6.52
C GLN A 163 9.54 -1.94 6.01
N ARG A 164 9.82 -2.04 4.72
CA ARG A 164 10.35 -3.25 4.07
C ARG A 164 11.87 -3.22 4.09
N GLY A 165 12.48 -4.29 4.61
CA GLY A 165 13.93 -4.46 4.51
C GLY A 165 14.36 -4.68 3.05
N SER A 166 15.38 -3.95 2.58
CA SER A 166 16.05 -4.24 1.31
C SER A 166 17.53 -4.57 1.52
N GLY A 167 17.94 -5.80 1.19
CA GLY A 167 19.32 -6.28 1.35
C GLY A 167 19.75 -6.40 2.81
N GLU A 168 21.04 -6.66 3.04
CA GLU A 168 21.66 -6.57 4.38
C GLU A 168 22.21 -5.13 4.57
N PRO A 169 21.94 -4.43 5.69
CA PRO A 169 21.24 -4.85 6.90
C PRO A 169 19.73 -4.49 6.90
N GLY A 170 19.10 -4.39 5.72
CA GLY A 170 17.71 -3.95 5.54
C GLY A 170 16.74 -4.69 6.45
N THR A 171 16.19 -3.97 7.42
CA THR A 171 15.34 -4.54 8.46
C THR A 171 13.88 -4.22 8.18
N ASP A 172 13.02 -5.24 8.25
CA ASP A 172 11.57 -5.00 8.29
C ASP A 172 11.21 -4.35 9.62
N ALA A 173 10.32 -3.37 9.62
CA ALA A 173 9.95 -2.69 10.85
C ALA A 173 8.50 -2.19 10.83
N LEU A 174 7.92 -2.10 12.02
CA LEU A 174 6.66 -1.45 12.29
C LEU A 174 6.93 -0.08 12.92
N VAL A 175 6.38 0.97 12.32
CA VAL A 175 6.45 2.34 12.84
C VAL A 175 5.06 2.77 13.26
N ASP A 176 4.87 3.01 14.54
CA ASP A 176 3.63 3.55 15.10
C ASP A 176 3.75 5.08 15.12
N LEU A 177 2.87 5.74 14.36
CA LEU A 177 2.70 7.19 14.36
C LEU A 177 1.43 7.56 15.15
N ASP A 178 1.46 8.68 15.86
CA ASP A 178 0.30 9.24 16.55
C ASP A 178 -0.75 9.71 15.54
N ALA A 179 -1.94 9.12 15.53
CA ALA A 179 -2.96 9.45 14.52
C ALA A 179 -3.37 10.93 14.58
N GLU A 180 -3.53 11.50 15.77
CA GLU A 180 -3.96 12.90 15.88
C GLU A 180 -2.88 13.86 15.36
N ARG A 181 -1.60 13.59 15.66
CA ARG A 181 -0.50 14.40 15.12
C ARG A 181 -0.35 14.23 13.61
N VAL A 182 -0.53 13.01 13.10
CA VAL A 182 -0.56 12.75 11.65
C VAL A 182 -1.67 13.60 11.01
N LEU A 183 -2.89 13.50 11.50
CA LEU A 183 -4.04 14.22 10.96
C LEU A 183 -3.81 15.75 10.98
N ARG A 184 -3.29 16.32 12.07
CA ARG A 184 -2.91 17.75 12.13
C ARG A 184 -1.79 18.10 11.14
N GLY A 185 -0.78 17.24 10.99
CA GLY A 185 0.29 17.44 10.02
C GLY A 185 -0.22 17.43 8.57
N LEU A 186 -1.17 16.56 8.26
CA LEU A 186 -1.81 16.49 6.94
C LEU A 186 -2.66 17.73 6.61
N GLU A 187 -3.32 18.31 7.62
CA GLU A 187 -3.98 19.62 7.48
C GLU A 187 -2.97 20.74 7.21
N ALA A 188 -1.81 20.70 7.89
CA ALA A 188 -0.70 21.63 7.67
C ALA A 188 0.11 21.36 6.38
N GLY A 189 -0.12 20.22 5.71
CA GLY A 189 0.57 19.82 4.47
C GLY A 189 1.93 19.17 4.67
N ALA A 190 2.32 18.79 5.90
CA ALA A 190 3.61 18.15 6.17
C ALA A 190 3.58 17.19 7.36
N LEU A 191 4.33 16.09 7.27
CA LEU A 191 4.55 15.14 8.37
C LEU A 191 5.97 15.29 8.91
N GLY A 192 6.04 15.67 10.19
CA GLY A 192 7.27 15.86 10.93
C GLY A 192 7.68 14.64 11.77
N PRO A 193 8.89 14.68 12.35
CA PRO A 193 9.38 13.63 13.24
C PRO A 193 8.57 13.45 14.53
N ASP A 194 7.86 14.49 14.96
CA ASP A 194 7.05 14.53 16.18
C ASP A 194 5.83 13.59 16.15
N VAL A 195 5.45 13.12 14.96
CA VAL A 195 4.37 12.12 14.79
C VAL A 195 4.81 10.72 15.22
N VAL A 196 6.12 10.42 15.26
CA VAL A 196 6.62 9.07 15.59
C VAL A 196 6.43 8.79 17.09
N ARG A 197 5.74 7.70 17.41
CA ARG A 197 5.59 7.23 18.80
C ARG A 197 6.55 6.11 19.14
N MET A 198 6.68 5.14 18.25
CA MET A 198 7.48 3.94 18.50
C MET A 198 7.90 3.30 17.17
N THR A 199 9.08 2.71 17.19
CA THR A 199 9.62 1.90 16.11
C THR A 199 9.97 0.52 16.65
N ARG A 200 9.68 -0.52 15.86
CA ARG A 200 9.98 -1.91 16.22
C ARG A 200 10.52 -2.63 15.01
N ARG A 201 11.72 -3.21 15.13
CA ARG A 201 12.27 -4.12 14.13
C ARG A 201 11.55 -5.47 14.17
N TRP A 202 11.46 -6.12 13.02
CA TRP A 202 10.70 -7.33 12.81
C TRP A 202 11.52 -8.37 12.05
N GLU A 203 11.45 -9.60 12.55
CA GLU A 203 11.90 -10.81 11.85
C GLU A 203 10.68 -11.65 11.50
N LEU A 204 10.28 -11.61 10.23
CA LEU A 204 9.06 -12.28 9.74
C LEU A 204 9.27 -13.77 9.42
N GLY A 205 10.50 -14.28 9.58
CA GLY A 205 10.88 -15.62 9.20
C GLY A 205 11.16 -15.76 7.71
N GLN A 206 10.96 -16.97 7.19
CA GLN A 206 11.28 -17.33 5.81
C GLN A 206 10.17 -18.18 5.18
N ALA A 207 10.03 -18.09 3.86
CA ALA A 207 9.21 -18.99 3.05
C ALA A 207 10.00 -19.41 1.80
N GLY A 208 9.98 -20.70 1.46
CA GLY A 208 10.79 -21.23 0.36
C GLY A 208 12.30 -20.97 0.50
N GLY A 209 12.82 -20.93 1.74
CA GLY A 209 14.22 -20.61 2.05
C GLY A 209 14.62 -19.14 1.85
N MET A 210 13.66 -18.25 1.58
CA MET A 210 13.88 -16.82 1.39
C MET A 210 13.24 -16.01 2.51
N ARG A 211 13.89 -14.92 2.93
CA ARG A 211 13.40 -13.99 3.96
C ARG A 211 12.08 -13.35 3.55
N LEU A 212 11.10 -13.38 4.46
CA LEU A 212 9.84 -12.68 4.32
C LEU A 212 10.05 -11.18 4.60
N SER A 213 9.41 -10.33 3.80
CA SER A 213 9.40 -8.88 4.02
C SER A 213 8.03 -8.28 3.74
N PHE A 214 7.67 -7.22 4.47
CA PHE A 214 6.34 -6.61 4.38
C PHE A 214 6.04 -6.11 2.97
N THR A 215 4.79 -6.26 2.54
CA THR A 215 4.32 -5.80 1.22
C THR A 215 3.07 -4.95 1.25
N ALA A 216 2.20 -5.07 2.26
CA ALA A 216 1.01 -4.21 2.41
C ALA A 216 0.41 -4.32 3.82
N ALA A 217 -0.46 -3.38 4.16
CA ALA A 217 -1.21 -3.34 5.42
C ALA A 217 -2.67 -2.96 5.18
N SER A 218 -3.57 -3.47 6.02
CA SER A 218 -4.98 -3.07 6.06
C SER A 218 -5.50 -3.05 7.50
N PRO A 219 -6.27 -2.03 7.91
CA PRO A 219 -6.77 -1.96 9.27
C PRO A 219 -7.86 -3.01 9.54
N LEU A 220 -7.95 -3.46 10.79
CA LEU A 220 -9.07 -4.25 11.30
C LEU A 220 -9.73 -3.54 12.48
N PRO A 221 -11.00 -3.87 12.79
CA PRO A 221 -11.65 -3.42 14.01
C PRO A 221 -10.86 -3.74 15.28
N GLY A 222 -11.10 -2.95 16.33
CA GLY A 222 -10.45 -3.12 17.64
C GLY A 222 -9.00 -2.69 17.70
N GLY A 223 -8.47 -1.99 16.69
CA GLY A 223 -7.08 -1.57 16.63
C GLY A 223 -6.12 -2.63 16.07
N ARG A 224 -6.66 -3.73 15.55
CA ARG A 224 -5.87 -4.77 14.88
C ARG A 224 -5.50 -4.36 13.46
N MET A 225 -4.62 -5.11 12.83
CA MET A 225 -4.18 -4.85 11.47
C MET A 225 -3.81 -6.14 10.75
N VAL A 226 -4.25 -6.31 9.51
CA VAL A 226 -3.72 -7.33 8.62
C VAL A 226 -2.47 -6.79 7.94
N PHE A 227 -1.46 -7.63 7.77
CA PHE A 227 -0.33 -7.36 6.88
C PHE A 227 -0.11 -8.53 5.93
N THR A 228 0.52 -8.24 4.80
CA THR A 228 1.09 -9.25 3.91
C THR A 228 2.59 -9.16 3.91
N ALA A 229 3.26 -10.29 3.72
CA ALA A 229 4.69 -10.34 3.49
C ALA A 229 5.01 -11.37 2.41
N THR A 230 5.99 -11.06 1.58
CA THR A 230 6.39 -11.92 0.46
C THR A 230 7.86 -12.25 0.58
N ALA A 231 8.18 -13.53 0.45
CA ALA A 231 9.53 -14.02 0.37
C ALA A 231 9.97 -13.98 -1.08
N GLY A 232 11.03 -13.26 -1.38
CA GLY A 232 11.55 -13.20 -2.73
C GLY A 232 12.73 -12.26 -2.89
N SER A 233 13.47 -12.45 -3.98
CA SER A 233 14.56 -11.57 -4.36
C SER A 233 14.06 -10.43 -5.27
N THR A 234 14.75 -9.30 -5.23
CA THR A 234 14.57 -8.21 -6.21
C THR A 234 15.59 -8.36 -7.32
N GLY A 235 15.19 -8.28 -8.59
CA GLY A 235 16.11 -8.30 -9.73
C GLY A 235 15.55 -9.02 -10.96
N PRO A 236 16.31 -9.11 -12.06
CA PRO A 236 15.88 -9.75 -13.31
C PRO A 236 15.67 -11.26 -13.18
N THR A 237 16.21 -11.90 -12.14
CA THR A 237 15.98 -13.31 -11.78
C THR A 237 15.21 -13.42 -10.46
N ALA A 238 14.33 -12.46 -10.18
CA ALA A 238 13.51 -12.44 -8.97
C ALA A 238 12.76 -13.77 -8.84
N ALA A 239 13.03 -14.49 -7.75
CA ALA A 239 12.33 -15.71 -7.39
C ALA A 239 11.38 -15.41 -6.23
N VAL A 240 10.25 -16.12 -6.20
CA VAL A 240 9.21 -15.95 -5.18
C VAL A 240 9.13 -17.23 -4.35
N GLY A 241 9.48 -17.13 -3.07
CA GLY A 241 9.44 -18.23 -2.12
C GLY A 241 8.03 -18.52 -1.61
N GLY A 242 7.15 -17.52 -1.69
CA GLY A 242 5.76 -17.58 -1.24
C GLY A 242 5.36 -16.29 -0.54
N SER A 243 4.06 -16.12 -0.34
CA SER A 243 3.49 -15.00 0.42
C SER A 243 2.78 -15.51 1.67
N VAL A 244 2.73 -14.68 2.70
CA VAL A 244 2.00 -14.93 3.94
C VAL A 244 1.05 -13.78 4.24
N VAL A 245 0.00 -14.08 4.99
CA VAL A 245 -0.86 -13.08 5.64
C VAL A 245 -0.70 -13.23 7.14
N GLY A 246 -0.52 -12.11 7.83
CA GLY A 246 -0.52 -12.06 9.29
C GLY A 246 -1.48 -11.04 9.86
N VAL A 247 -1.76 -11.18 11.15
CA VAL A 247 -2.58 -10.24 11.93
C VAL A 247 -1.77 -9.73 13.11
N LEU A 248 -1.75 -8.41 13.29
CA LEU A 248 -1.22 -7.74 14.46
C LEU A 248 -2.32 -7.36 15.43
N ALA A 249 -2.04 -7.55 16.72
CA ALA A 249 -2.81 -7.02 17.83
C ALA A 249 -2.77 -5.48 17.89
N PRO A 250 -3.60 -4.86 18.75
CA PRO A 250 -3.59 -3.41 18.94
C PRO A 250 -2.31 -2.87 19.55
N ASP A 251 -1.57 -3.66 20.31
CA ASP A 251 -0.23 -3.30 20.78
C ASP A 251 0.85 -3.55 19.70
N GLY A 252 0.46 -4.11 18.54
CA GLY A 252 1.32 -4.48 17.43
C GLY A 252 2.08 -5.78 17.62
N SER A 253 1.75 -6.63 18.60
CA SER A 253 2.26 -8.00 18.67
C SER A 253 1.64 -8.90 17.57
N PRO A 254 2.34 -9.91 17.05
CA PRO A 254 1.77 -10.86 16.11
C PRO A 254 0.74 -11.77 16.80
N GLN A 255 -0.45 -11.91 16.19
CA GLN A 255 -1.50 -12.83 16.64
C GLN A 255 -1.68 -14.04 15.73
N PHE A 256 -1.38 -13.86 14.45
CA PHE A 256 -1.61 -14.86 13.42
C PHE A 256 -0.60 -14.68 12.29
N LEU A 257 -0.18 -15.78 11.69
CA LEU A 257 0.60 -15.82 10.46
C LEU A 257 0.31 -17.13 9.75
N ASP A 258 -0.09 -17.08 8.48
CA ASP A 258 -0.28 -18.27 7.67
C ASP A 258 0.15 -18.03 6.22
N ALA A 259 0.64 -19.10 5.59
CA ALA A 259 1.07 -19.09 4.21
C ALA A 259 -0.13 -19.04 3.27
N LEU A 260 0.00 -18.28 2.18
CA LEU A 260 -0.92 -18.33 1.07
C LEU A 260 -0.63 -19.56 0.19
N GLU A 261 -1.69 -20.13 -0.39
CA GLU A 261 -1.55 -21.20 -1.36
C GLU A 261 -0.83 -20.70 -2.63
N GLY A 262 0.17 -21.47 -3.07
CA GLY A 262 0.96 -21.19 -4.28
C GLY A 262 2.08 -20.15 -4.09
N HIS A 263 2.81 -19.89 -5.17
CA HIS A 263 3.93 -18.94 -5.21
C HIS A 263 3.48 -17.57 -5.72
N VAL A 264 2.38 -17.05 -5.17
CA VAL A 264 1.86 -15.74 -5.53
C VAL A 264 2.71 -14.63 -4.90
N THR A 265 2.89 -13.52 -5.63
CA THR A 265 3.52 -12.29 -5.10
C THR A 265 2.42 -11.31 -4.74
N VAL A 266 2.06 -11.26 -3.45
CA VAL A 266 1.05 -10.32 -2.97
C VAL A 266 1.69 -8.98 -2.64
N THR A 267 1.06 -7.93 -3.13
CA THR A 267 1.54 -6.56 -3.05
C THR A 267 0.51 -5.58 -2.50
N GLY A 268 -0.73 -6.01 -2.30
CA GLY A 268 -1.80 -5.20 -1.72
C GLY A 268 -2.77 -6.05 -0.91
N VAL A 269 -3.36 -5.48 0.13
CA VAL A 269 -4.39 -6.14 0.95
C VAL A 269 -5.47 -5.15 1.39
N ASP A 270 -6.73 -5.54 1.24
CA ASP A 270 -7.87 -4.97 1.94
C ASP A 270 -8.45 -6.05 2.86
N ALA A 271 -8.76 -5.70 4.10
CA ALA A 271 -9.29 -6.61 5.10
C ALA A 271 -10.55 -6.04 5.74
N ARG A 272 -11.61 -6.85 5.81
CA ARG A 272 -12.87 -6.47 6.46
C ARG A 272 -13.44 -7.60 7.29
N VAL A 273 -14.11 -7.25 8.37
CA VAL A 273 -14.90 -8.20 9.15
C VAL A 273 -16.30 -8.28 8.53
N GLU A 274 -16.65 -9.46 8.02
CA GLU A 274 -17.98 -9.74 7.46
C GLU A 274 -18.49 -11.05 8.07
N GLN A 275 -19.68 -11.02 8.67
CA GLN A 275 -20.30 -12.20 9.30
C GLN A 275 -19.40 -12.90 10.32
N GLY A 276 -18.61 -12.11 11.08
CA GLY A 276 -17.72 -12.62 12.12
C GLY A 276 -16.41 -13.25 11.61
N ARG A 277 -16.11 -13.14 10.32
CA ARG A 277 -14.84 -13.59 9.72
C ARG A 277 -14.10 -12.45 9.06
N VAL A 278 -12.78 -12.55 8.98
CA VAL A 278 -11.98 -11.57 8.23
C VAL A 278 -11.92 -12.02 6.77
N ARG A 279 -12.57 -11.25 5.90
CA ARG A 279 -12.49 -11.38 4.45
C ARG A 279 -11.34 -10.52 3.93
N LEU A 280 -10.57 -11.09 3.01
CA LEU A 280 -9.43 -10.43 2.40
C LEU A 280 -9.66 -10.28 0.91
N LEU A 281 -9.33 -9.11 0.39
CA LEU A 281 -8.98 -8.91 -1.01
C LEU A 281 -7.46 -8.73 -1.10
N LEU A 282 -6.82 -9.41 -2.02
CA LEU A 282 -5.37 -9.41 -2.19
C LEU A 282 -5.05 -9.03 -3.63
N ALA A 283 -4.23 -7.98 -3.81
CA ALA A 283 -3.64 -7.68 -5.12
C ALA A 283 -2.37 -8.52 -5.28
N ALA A 284 -2.28 -9.27 -6.38
CA ALA A 284 -1.16 -10.15 -6.66
C ALA A 284 -0.60 -9.88 -8.06
N LEU A 285 0.73 -9.83 -8.17
CA LEU A 285 1.40 -9.70 -9.46
C LEU A 285 1.27 -10.99 -10.27
N SER A 286 1.29 -10.84 -11.59
CA SER A 286 1.49 -11.94 -12.52
C SER A 286 2.87 -12.58 -12.29
N GLY A 287 2.99 -13.89 -12.59
CA GLY A 287 4.23 -14.63 -12.35
C GLY A 287 5.42 -14.15 -13.19
N ASP A 288 5.16 -13.51 -14.34
CA ASP A 288 6.17 -12.89 -15.21
C ASP A 288 6.41 -11.40 -14.89
N GLY A 289 5.64 -10.82 -13.96
CA GLY A 289 5.70 -9.41 -13.58
C GLY A 289 5.26 -8.42 -14.66
N ALA A 290 4.80 -8.91 -15.82
CA ALA A 290 4.43 -8.09 -16.98
C ALA A 290 2.98 -8.34 -17.44
N GLY A 291 2.44 -9.51 -17.12
CA GLY A 291 1.02 -9.81 -17.27
C GLY A 291 0.16 -9.04 -16.27
N PRO A 292 -1.17 -9.12 -16.40
CA PRO A 292 -2.08 -8.37 -15.56
C PRO A 292 -2.02 -8.83 -14.10
N ALA A 293 -2.03 -7.87 -13.18
CA ALA A 293 -2.25 -8.14 -11.78
C ALA A 293 -3.66 -8.70 -11.54
N ASN A 294 -3.78 -9.55 -10.53
CA ASN A 294 -5.01 -10.22 -10.16
C ASN A 294 -5.50 -9.74 -8.80
N LEU A 295 -6.82 -9.63 -8.67
CA LEU A 295 -7.50 -9.53 -7.40
C LEU A 295 -7.91 -10.93 -6.96
N LEU A 296 -7.42 -11.35 -5.80
CA LEU A 296 -7.71 -12.65 -5.18
C LEU A 296 -8.51 -12.43 -3.90
N GLU A 297 -9.30 -13.43 -3.54
CA GLU A 297 -10.09 -13.48 -2.32
C GLU A 297 -9.58 -14.59 -1.39
N ALA A 298 -9.57 -14.29 -0.09
CA ALA A 298 -9.27 -15.26 0.96
C ALA A 298 -10.11 -14.96 2.21
N THR A 299 -10.15 -15.91 3.14
CA THR A 299 -10.82 -15.74 4.43
C THR A 299 -9.92 -16.26 5.53
N LEU A 300 -9.76 -15.46 6.58
CA LEU A 300 -9.05 -15.88 7.78
C LEU A 300 -10.07 -16.40 8.80
N ASP A 301 -9.79 -17.57 9.34
CA ASP A 301 -10.51 -18.13 10.49
C ASP A 301 -9.92 -17.61 11.81
N VAL A 302 -9.73 -16.29 11.89
CA VAL A 302 -9.40 -15.58 13.13
C VAL A 302 -10.64 -14.91 13.69
N PRO A 303 -10.79 -14.81 15.03
CA PRO A 303 -11.89 -14.06 15.63
C PRO A 303 -11.95 -12.62 15.10
N ALA A 304 -13.16 -12.14 14.84
CA ALA A 304 -13.48 -10.75 14.52
C ALA A 304 -13.12 -9.77 15.64
#